data_AF-A0A956SBX1-F1
#
_entry.id   AF-A0A956SBX1-F1
#
_cell.length_a   1.000
_cell.length_b   1.000
_cell.length_c   1.000
_cell.angle_alpha   90.00
_cell.angle_beta   90.00
_cell.angle_gamma   90.00
#
_symmetry.space_group_name_H-M   'P 1'
#
loop_
_entity.id
_entity.type
_entity.pdbx_description
1 polymer ?
#
loop_
_entity_poly.entity_id
_entity_poly.type
_entity_poly.pdbx_seq_one_letter_code
_entity_poly.pdbx_strand_id
1 'polypeptide(L)'
;MTSERVQKTFLLLLLAAVSLLFLAMIRPFLMTIVLAAIAAGLCNPLYRRLSRWLRGRRVLAAAIVLVAVLVVVVAPLATLTGVVVNEGFKVTDTVRPWVQQRIEDPTYVERRITALPYSEFLLEHRAEIYRKAGEVVGGVGNWLVGNLSDVTKGTVSFLFQLGVL
;
A
#
# COMPACT_ATOMS: atom_id res chain seq x y z
N MET A 1 -9.61 3.07 55.86
CA MET A 1 -8.29 3.25 55.21
C MET A 1 -7.91 2.13 54.21
N THR A 2 -8.76 1.13 53.97
CA THR A 2 -8.51 0.03 53.02
C THR A 2 -8.91 0.38 51.58
N SER A 3 -9.96 1.18 51.36
CA SER A 3 -10.41 1.58 50.01
C SER A 3 -9.36 2.35 49.19
N GLU A 4 -8.58 3.24 49.83
CA GLU A 4 -7.52 3.98 49.11
C GLU A 4 -6.40 3.06 48.63
N ARG A 5 -6.04 2.03 49.41
CA ARG A 5 -5.00 1.07 49.00
C ARG A 5 -5.50 0.23 47.83
N VAL A 6 -6.73 -0.27 47.89
CA VAL A 6 -7.34 -1.04 46.80
C VAL A 6 -7.44 -0.21 45.51
N GLN A 7 -7.84 1.06 45.60
CA GLN A 7 -7.91 1.95 44.45
C GLN A 7 -6.54 2.26 43.84
N LYS A 8 -5.52 2.53 44.68
CA LYS A 8 -4.14 2.75 44.20
C LYS A 8 -3.53 1.47 43.59
N THR A 9 -3.76 0.31 44.20
CA THR A 9 -3.28 -0.97 43.67
C THR A 9 -3.97 -1.32 42.35
N PHE A 10 -5.29 -1.11 42.24
CA PHE A 10 -6.03 -1.29 40.99
C PHE A 10 -5.53 -0.33 39.90
N LEU A 11 -5.31 0.94 40.23
CA LEU A 11 -4.79 1.93 39.29
C LEU A 11 -3.37 1.57 38.81
N LEU A 12 -2.49 1.13 39.71
CA LEU A 12 -1.15 0.66 39.35
C LEU A 12 -1.18 -0.59 38.47
N LEU A 13 -2.07 -1.54 38.78
CA LEU A 13 -2.23 -2.76 37.99
C LEU A 13 -2.78 -2.44 36.60
N LEU A 14 -3.77 -1.54 36.52
CA LEU A 14 -4.30 -1.06 35.25
C LEU A 14 -3.24 -0.31 34.44
N LEU A 15 -2.46 0.56 35.07
CA LEU A 15 -1.37 1.29 34.41
C LEU A 15 -0.30 0.33 33.88
N ALA A 16 0.07 -0.68 34.68
CA ALA A 16 1.00 -1.72 34.25
C ALA A 16 0.44 -2.50 33.06
N ALA A 17 -0.82 -2.92 33.11
CA ALA A 17 -1.49 -3.65 32.03
C ALA A 17 -1.54 -2.82 30.73
N VAL A 18 -1.96 -1.55 30.81
CA VAL A 18 -2.02 -0.64 29.65
C VAL A 18 -0.62 -0.39 29.09
N SER A 19 0.38 -0.16 29.95
CA SER A 19 1.77 0.05 29.51
C SER A 19 2.33 -1.17 28.81
N LEU A 20 2.03 -2.38 29.31
CA LEU A 20 2.51 -3.63 28.74
C LEU A 20 1.82 -3.94 27.41
N LEU A 21 0.52 -3.67 27.30
CA LEU A 21 -0.24 -3.75 26.06
C LEU A 21 0.28 -2.75 25.01
N PHE A 22 0.57 -1.52 25.43
CA PHE A 22 1.17 -0.50 24.58
C PHE A 22 2.55 -0.92 24.06
N LEU A 23 3.40 -1.48 24.93
CA LEU A 23 4.71 -2.00 24.53
C LEU A 23 4.57 -3.15 23.53
N ALA A 24 3.63 -4.08 23.75
CA ALA A 24 3.36 -5.18 22.83
C ALA A 24 2.90 -4.65 21.46
N MET A 25 2.07 -3.60 21.44
CA MET A 25 1.58 -2.96 20.22
C MET A 25 2.69 -2.23 19.44
N ILE A 26 3.60 -1.55 20.15
CA ILE A 26 4.70 -0.80 19.53
C ILE A 26 5.92 -1.67 19.20
N ARG A 27 6.08 -2.84 19.81
CA ARG A 27 7.19 -3.78 19.56
C ARG A 27 7.57 -3.93 18.07
N PRO A 28 6.64 -4.17 17.12
CA PRO A 28 7.01 -4.28 15.69
C PRO A 28 7.54 -2.98 15.08
N PHE A 29 7.15 -1.81 15.63
CA PHE A 29 7.59 -0.50 15.15
C PHE A 29 8.91 -0.04 15.75
N LEU A 30 9.39 -0.66 16.84
CA LEU A 30 10.65 -0.27 17.49
C LEU A 30 11.82 -0.26 16.51
N MET A 31 11.92 -1.26 15.64
CA MET A 31 12.99 -1.33 14.64
C MET A 31 12.89 -0.19 13.62
N THR A 32 11.68 0.15 13.18
CA THR A 32 11.42 1.29 12.29
C THR A 32 11.77 2.62 12.95
N ILE A 33 11.40 2.81 14.22
CA ILE A 33 11.72 4.02 15.00
C ILE A 33 13.23 4.17 15.17
N VAL A 34 13.94 3.08 15.46
CA VAL A 34 15.41 3.08 15.57
C VAL A 34 16.04 3.46 14.23
N LEU A 35 15.59 2.86 13.12
CA LEU A 35 16.11 3.20 11.80
C LEU A 35 15.84 4.66 11.43
N ALA A 36 14.63 5.17 11.73
CA ALA A 36 14.27 6.57 11.54
C ALA A 36 15.13 7.50 12.40
N ALA A 37 15.41 7.13 13.66
CA ALA A 37 16.28 7.90 14.55
C ALA A 37 17.73 7.93 14.06
N ILE A 38 18.24 6.81 13.54
CA ILE A 38 19.56 6.74 12.91
C ILE A 38 19.59 7.63 11.67
N ALA A 39 18.60 7.52 10.78
CA ALA A 39 18.51 8.36 9.57
C ALA A 39 18.42 9.86 9.92
N ALA A 40 17.60 10.22 10.90
CA ALA A 40 17.49 11.59 11.41
C ALA A 40 18.82 12.07 12.03
N GLY A 41 19.50 11.21 12.77
CA GLY A 41 20.83 11.46 13.33
C GLY A 41 21.88 11.69 12.25
N LEU A 42 21.87 10.92 11.18
CA LEU A 42 22.74 11.10 10.00
C LEU A 42 22.40 12.38 9.22
N CYS A 43 21.13 12.80 9.21
CA CYS A 43 20.70 14.05 8.60
C CYS A 43 20.99 15.29 9.47
N ASN A 44 21.22 15.14 10.78
CA ASN A 44 21.54 16.24 11.69
C ASN A 44 22.78 17.08 11.29
N PRO A 45 23.94 16.51 10.87
CA PRO A 45 25.05 17.32 10.36
C PRO A 45 24.69 18.08 9.08
N LEU A 46 23.84 17.50 8.22
CA LEU A 46 23.34 18.15 7.00
C LEU A 46 22.43 19.33 7.37
N TYR A 47 21.51 19.15 8.31
CA TYR A 47 20.67 20.22 8.87
C TYR A 47 21.48 21.34 9.52
N ARG A 48 22.55 21.01 10.27
CA ARG A 48 23.44 22.02 10.86
C ARG A 48 24.24 22.79 9.81
N ARG A 49 24.77 22.12 8.77
CA ARG A 49 25.45 22.80 7.66
C ARG A 49 24.49 23.74 6.91
N LEU A 50 23.29 23.25 6.61
CA LEU A 50 22.28 24.02 5.89
C LEU A 50 21.77 25.21 6.72
N SER A 51 21.49 25.02 8.02
CA SER A 51 21.06 26.12 8.91
C SER A 51 22.12 27.20 9.11
N ARG A 52 23.43 26.85 9.06
CA ARG A 52 24.52 27.83 9.04
C ARG A 52 24.54 28.62 7.73
N TRP A 53 24.36 27.95 6.60
CA TRP A 53 24.25 28.61 5.28
C TRP A 53 23.03 29.54 5.21
N LEU A 54 21.89 29.14 5.79
CA LEU A 54 20.66 29.94 5.84
C LEU A 54 20.63 30.99 6.99
N ARG A 55 21.80 31.38 7.52
CA ARG A 55 21.96 32.48 8.51
C ARG A 55 21.02 32.38 9.73
N GLY A 56 20.73 31.18 10.21
CA GLY A 56 19.97 30.98 11.46
C GLY A 56 18.44 30.89 11.31
N ARG A 57 17.87 30.89 10.09
CA ARG A 57 16.44 30.59 9.88
C ARG A 57 16.16 29.09 10.06
N ARG A 58 16.03 28.66 11.32
CA ARG A 58 15.86 27.26 11.74
C ARG A 58 14.67 26.56 11.08
N VAL A 59 13.54 27.26 10.93
CA VAL A 59 12.31 26.70 10.33
C VAL A 59 12.48 26.38 8.84
N LEU A 60 13.08 27.30 8.07
CA LEU A 60 13.33 27.07 6.63
C LEU A 60 14.36 25.96 6.40
N ALA A 61 15.43 25.92 7.21
CA ALA A 61 16.42 24.85 7.12
C ALA A 61 15.81 23.48 7.42
N ALA A 62 14.88 23.40 8.38
CA ALA A 62 14.22 22.14 8.75
C ALA A 62 13.27 21.68 7.64
N ALA A 63 12.48 22.61 7.09
CA ALA A 63 11.58 22.34 5.97
C ALA A 63 12.34 21.85 4.74
N ILE A 64 13.47 22.48 4.39
CA ILE A 64 14.28 22.07 3.23
C ILE A 64 14.87 20.67 3.43
N VAL A 65 15.40 20.36 4.62
CA VAL A 65 15.94 19.03 4.91
C VAL A 65 14.84 17.97 4.88
N LEU A 66 13.66 18.27 5.43
CA LEU A 66 12.51 17.38 5.40
C LEU A 66 12.09 17.07 3.96
N VAL A 67 11.92 18.10 3.13
CA VAL A 67 11.56 17.94 1.72
C VAL A 67 12.64 17.17 0.96
N ALA A 68 13.91 17.47 1.19
CA ALA A 68 15.02 16.77 0.54
C ALA A 68 15.02 15.27 0.88
N VAL A 69 14.86 14.91 2.16
CA VAL A 69 14.78 13.51 2.59
C VAL A 69 13.55 12.83 1.97
N LEU A 70 12.40 13.51 1.94
CA LEU A 70 11.19 12.98 1.34
C LEU A 70 11.38 12.69 -0.15
N VAL A 71 11.98 13.61 -0.90
CA VAL A 71 12.28 13.41 -2.33
C VAL A 71 13.25 12.25 -2.53
N VAL A 72 14.32 12.16 -1.73
CA VAL A 72 15.32 11.07 -1.83
C VAL A 72 14.71 9.69 -1.58
N VAL A 73 13.65 9.59 -0.75
CA VAL A 73 12.97 8.31 -0.46
C VAL A 73 11.82 8.04 -1.43
N VAL A 74 10.99 9.04 -1.74
CA VAL A 74 9.78 8.88 -2.56
C VAL A 74 10.12 8.76 -4.04
N ALA A 75 11.13 9.50 -4.53
CA ALA A 75 11.54 9.41 -5.93
C ALA A 75 11.94 7.98 -6.37
N PRO A 76 12.82 7.25 -5.67
CA PRO A 76 13.17 5.89 -6.07
C PRO A 76 11.97 4.95 -6.00
N LEU A 77 11.11 5.05 -4.99
CA LEU A 77 9.88 4.26 -4.92
C LEU A 77 8.97 4.51 -6.13
N ALA A 78 8.75 5.80 -6.47
CA ALA A 78 7.95 6.17 -7.64
C ALA A 78 8.57 5.65 -8.94
N THR A 79 9.90 5.71 -9.09
CA THR A 79 10.58 5.14 -10.27
C THR A 79 10.42 3.63 -10.33
N LEU A 80 10.60 2.91 -9.22
CA LEU A 80 10.42 1.45 -9.16
C LEU A 80 9.00 1.05 -9.52
N THR A 81 7.99 1.73 -8.95
CA THR A 81 6.58 1.50 -9.31
C THR A 81 6.33 1.79 -10.78
N GLY A 82 6.86 2.89 -11.31
CA GLY A 82 6.76 3.22 -12.73
C GLY A 82 7.35 2.14 -13.65
N VAL A 83 8.52 1.60 -13.30
CA VAL A 83 9.15 0.49 -14.04
C VAL A 83 8.29 -0.78 -13.96
N VAL A 84 7.80 -1.15 -12.77
CA VAL A 84 6.96 -2.33 -12.58
C VAL A 84 5.67 -2.23 -13.39
N VAL A 85 5.03 -1.05 -13.41
CA VAL A 85 3.84 -0.80 -14.22
C VAL A 85 4.16 -0.93 -15.72
N ASN A 86 5.26 -0.31 -16.18
CA ASN A 86 5.69 -0.37 -17.58
C ASN A 86 6.02 -1.80 -18.03
N GLU A 87 6.69 -2.59 -17.18
CA GLU A 87 6.99 -4.00 -17.46
C GLU A 87 5.72 -4.88 -17.37
N GLY A 88 4.80 -4.60 -16.45
CA GLY A 88 3.51 -5.29 -16.36
C GLY A 88 2.65 -5.14 -17.62
N PHE A 89 2.68 -3.96 -18.26
CA PHE A 89 2.03 -3.75 -19.56
C PHE A 89 2.68 -4.58 -20.68
N LYS A 90 4.01 -4.67 -20.74
CA LYS A 90 4.72 -5.52 -21.71
C LYS A 90 4.39 -7.00 -21.55
N VAL A 91 4.22 -7.50 -20.32
CA VAL A 91 3.77 -8.88 -20.07
C VAL A 91 2.36 -9.09 -20.62
N THR A 92 1.47 -8.10 -20.51
CA THR A 92 0.12 -8.18 -21.07
C THR A 92 0.14 -8.20 -22.61
N ASP A 93 1.00 -7.40 -23.24
CA ASP A 93 1.18 -7.36 -24.69
C ASP A 93 1.84 -8.62 -25.26
N THR A 94 2.72 -9.28 -24.47
CA THR A 94 3.35 -10.55 -24.86
C THR A 94 2.42 -11.75 -24.66
N VAL A 95 1.53 -11.68 -23.68
CA VAL A 95 0.55 -12.73 -23.38
C VAL A 95 -0.62 -12.69 -24.38
N ARG A 96 -1.02 -11.53 -24.92
CA ARG A 96 -2.10 -11.41 -25.91
C ARG A 96 -1.93 -12.32 -27.15
N PRO A 97 -0.81 -12.29 -27.90
CA PRO A 97 -0.64 -13.17 -29.06
C PRO A 97 -0.48 -14.63 -28.66
N TRP A 98 0.14 -14.92 -27.50
CA TRP A 98 0.25 -16.28 -26.98
C TRP A 98 -1.09 -16.87 -26.55
N VAL A 99 -2.01 -16.04 -26.05
CA VAL A 99 -3.37 -16.42 -25.69
C VAL A 99 -4.25 -16.53 -26.93
N GLN A 100 -4.14 -15.64 -27.91
CA GLN A 100 -4.86 -15.76 -29.19
C GLN A 100 -4.46 -17.03 -29.95
N GLN A 101 -3.16 -17.32 -30.04
CA GLN A 101 -2.65 -18.52 -30.71
C GLN A 101 -3.04 -19.83 -29.97
N ARG A 102 -3.40 -19.75 -28.68
CA ARG A 102 -3.90 -20.89 -27.88
C ARG A 102 -5.42 -20.99 -27.79
N ILE A 103 -6.15 -19.96 -28.23
CA ILE A 103 -7.62 -19.98 -28.34
C ILE A 103 -8.05 -20.52 -29.71
N GLU A 104 -7.20 -20.45 -30.74
CA GLU A 104 -7.45 -20.99 -32.07
C GLU A 104 -7.10 -22.48 -32.24
N ASP A 105 -6.62 -23.16 -31.18
CA ASP A 105 -6.33 -24.60 -31.20
C ASP A 105 -7.29 -25.34 -30.25
N PRO A 106 -8.46 -25.81 -30.74
CA PRO A 106 -9.50 -26.46 -29.93
C PRO A 106 -9.03 -27.74 -29.20
N THR A 107 -7.88 -28.29 -29.60
CA THR A 107 -7.47 -29.66 -29.24
C THR A 107 -6.72 -29.79 -27.91
N TYR A 108 -6.27 -28.67 -27.31
CA TYR A 108 -5.53 -28.69 -26.03
C TYR A 108 -6.43 -28.74 -24.80
N VAL A 109 -7.59 -28.08 -24.87
CA VAL A 109 -8.56 -28.01 -23.77
C VAL A 109 -9.38 -29.30 -23.70
N GLU A 110 -9.67 -29.92 -24.84
CA GLU A 110 -10.43 -31.16 -24.95
C GLU A 110 -9.69 -32.36 -24.30
N ARG A 111 -8.38 -32.52 -24.53
CA ARG A 111 -7.61 -33.67 -23.97
C ARG A 111 -7.44 -33.64 -22.46
N ARG A 112 -7.45 -32.48 -21.80
CA ARG A 112 -7.36 -32.41 -20.32
C ARG A 112 -8.71 -32.44 -19.62
N ILE A 113 -9.79 -32.04 -20.28
CA ILE A 113 -11.14 -32.11 -19.70
C ILE A 113 -11.73 -33.52 -19.84
N THR A 114 -11.33 -34.29 -20.86
CA THR A 114 -11.79 -35.68 -21.04
C THR A 114 -11.17 -36.66 -20.04
N ALA A 115 -10.09 -36.27 -19.34
CA ALA A 115 -9.46 -37.09 -18.29
C ALA A 115 -10.16 -36.99 -16.92
N LEU A 116 -11.19 -36.15 -16.80
CA LEU A 116 -11.96 -35.98 -15.57
C LEU A 116 -13.39 -36.49 -15.77
N PRO A 117 -13.88 -37.43 -14.93
CA PRO A 117 -15.19 -38.08 -15.06
C PRO A 117 -16.41 -37.17 -14.76
N TYR A 118 -16.25 -35.85 -14.79
CA TYR A 118 -17.29 -34.85 -14.47
C TYR A 118 -17.48 -33.84 -15.62
N SER A 119 -17.30 -34.30 -16.86
CA SER A 119 -17.34 -33.48 -18.09
C SER A 119 -18.75 -33.19 -18.60
N GLU A 120 -19.75 -34.02 -18.28
CA GLU A 120 -21.13 -33.81 -18.74
C GLU A 120 -21.81 -32.59 -18.06
N PHE A 121 -21.52 -32.32 -16.79
CA PHE A 121 -22.13 -31.19 -16.07
C PHE A 121 -21.57 -29.80 -16.49
N LEU A 122 -20.34 -29.76 -16.99
CA LEU A 122 -19.64 -28.52 -17.36
C LEU A 122 -19.95 -28.07 -18.80
N LEU A 123 -20.63 -28.90 -19.60
CA LEU A 123 -21.04 -28.56 -20.97
C LEU A 123 -22.36 -27.78 -21.01
N GLU A 124 -23.31 -28.10 -20.13
CA GLU A 124 -24.65 -27.48 -20.06
C GLU A 124 -24.60 -25.99 -19.63
N HIS A 125 -23.70 -25.62 -18.71
CA HIS A 125 -23.68 -24.28 -18.06
C HIS A 125 -22.65 -23.30 -18.64
N ARG A 126 -22.01 -23.61 -19.78
CA ARG A 126 -20.94 -22.77 -20.36
C ARG A 126 -21.39 -21.33 -20.60
N ALA A 127 -22.58 -21.14 -21.16
CA ALA A 127 -23.12 -19.81 -21.44
C ALA A 127 -23.34 -18.97 -20.17
N GLU A 128 -23.70 -19.60 -19.06
CA GLU A 128 -23.96 -18.89 -17.80
C GLU A 128 -22.66 -18.53 -17.06
N ILE A 129 -21.63 -19.37 -17.14
CA ILE A 129 -20.31 -19.11 -16.56
C ILE A 129 -19.64 -17.92 -17.28
N TYR A 130 -19.70 -17.88 -18.62
CA TYR A 130 -19.16 -16.74 -19.37
C TYR A 130 -19.94 -15.44 -19.10
N ARG A 131 -21.26 -15.51 -18.96
CA ARG A 131 -22.09 -14.35 -18.61
C ARG A 131 -21.78 -13.83 -17.19
N LYS A 132 -21.71 -14.70 -16.19
CA LYS A 132 -21.37 -14.34 -14.81
C LYS A 132 -19.93 -13.84 -14.69
N ALA A 133 -18.99 -14.42 -15.44
CA ALA A 133 -17.62 -13.94 -15.49
C ALA A 133 -17.54 -12.52 -16.08
N GLY A 134 -18.25 -12.25 -17.17
CA GLY A 134 -18.35 -10.91 -17.76
C GLY A 134 -18.97 -9.87 -16.82
N GLU A 135 -20.01 -10.26 -16.09
CA GLU A 135 -20.71 -9.40 -15.12
C GLU A 135 -19.85 -9.11 -13.88
N VAL A 136 -19.10 -10.09 -13.37
CA VAL A 136 -18.15 -9.91 -12.27
C VAL A 136 -16.95 -9.06 -12.70
N VAL A 137 -16.39 -9.29 -13.89
CA VAL A 137 -15.27 -8.49 -14.41
C VAL A 137 -15.71 -7.05 -14.69
N GLY A 138 -16.90 -6.85 -15.26
CA GLY A 138 -17.47 -5.52 -15.48
C GLY A 138 -17.80 -4.79 -14.19
N GLY A 139 -18.35 -5.50 -13.19
CA GLY A 139 -18.64 -4.95 -11.86
C GLY A 139 -17.38 -4.55 -11.10
N VAL A 140 -16.34 -5.39 -11.13
CA VAL A 140 -15.04 -5.09 -10.52
C VAL A 140 -14.34 -3.95 -11.25
N GLY A 141 -14.43 -3.89 -12.58
CA GLY A 141 -13.89 -2.79 -13.38
C GLY A 141 -14.53 -1.45 -13.08
N ASN A 142 -15.87 -1.38 -13.08
CA ASN A 142 -16.60 -0.16 -12.75
C ASN A 142 -16.39 0.27 -11.28
N TRP A 143 -16.30 -0.68 -10.35
CA TRP A 143 -16.00 -0.40 -8.95
C TRP A 143 -14.58 0.15 -8.76
N LEU A 144 -13.56 -0.43 -9.42
CA LEU A 144 -12.19 0.08 -9.38
C LEU A 144 -12.07 1.47 -9.96
N VAL A 145 -12.64 1.72 -11.14
CA VAL A 145 -12.56 3.03 -11.81
C VAL A 145 -13.32 4.10 -11.02
N GLY A 146 -14.50 3.79 -10.48
CA GLY A 146 -15.28 4.70 -9.64
C GLY A 146 -14.54 5.08 -8.36
N ASN A 147 -14.07 4.09 -7.59
CA ASN A 147 -13.42 4.35 -6.31
C ASN A 147 -12.02 4.97 -6.47
N LEU A 148 -11.22 4.58 -7.48
CA LEU A 148 -9.91 5.25 -7.71
C LEU A 148 -10.09 6.72 -8.07
N SER A 149 -11.09 7.03 -8.90
CA SER A 149 -11.37 8.40 -9.29
C SER A 149 -11.77 9.24 -8.08
N ASP A 150 -12.57 8.69 -7.17
CA ASP A 150 -13.03 9.38 -5.96
C ASP A 150 -11.92 9.55 -4.93
N VAL A 151 -11.07 8.54 -4.72
CA VAL A 151 -9.89 8.64 -3.82
C VAL A 151 -8.88 9.66 -4.34
N THR A 152 -8.67 9.71 -5.66
CA THR A 152 -7.75 10.67 -6.30
C THR A 152 -8.28 12.09 -6.18
N LYS A 153 -9.57 12.30 -6.48
CA LYS A 153 -10.24 13.61 -6.31
C LYS A 153 -10.24 14.05 -4.85
N GLY A 154 -10.49 13.14 -3.91
CA GLY A 154 -10.45 13.42 -2.48
C GLY A 154 -9.07 13.86 -2.01
N THR A 155 -8.01 13.20 -2.49
CA THR A 155 -6.62 13.58 -2.18
C THR A 155 -6.27 14.95 -2.77
N VAL A 156 -6.64 15.21 -4.03
CA VAL A 156 -6.45 16.52 -4.67
C VAL A 156 -7.19 17.62 -3.90
N SER A 157 -8.44 17.38 -3.54
CA SER A 157 -9.27 18.32 -2.77
C SER A 157 -8.70 18.60 -1.38
N PHE A 158 -8.20 17.57 -0.68
CA PHE A 158 -7.55 17.72 0.63
C PHE A 158 -6.29 18.58 0.55
N LEU A 159 -5.45 18.38 -0.48
CA LEU A 159 -4.26 19.19 -0.70
C LEU A 159 -4.60 20.65 -1.01
N PHE A 160 -5.65 20.89 -1.79
CA PHE A 160 -6.15 22.25 -2.04
C PHE A 160 -6.70 22.90 -0.76
N GLN A 161 -7.48 22.19 0.05
CA GLN A 161 -7.97 22.70 1.34
C GLN A 161 -6.84 23.01 2.32
N LEU A 162 -5.81 22.16 2.37
CA LEU A 162 -4.66 22.36 3.25
C LEU A 162 -3.81 23.56 2.82
N GLY A 163 -3.76 23.88 1.51
CA GLY A 163 -3.01 25.02 0.99
C GLY A 163 -3.78 26.36 0.99
N VAL A 164 -5.11 26.34 1.13
CA VAL A 164 -5.96 27.53 1.24
C VAL A 164 -6.18 27.98 2.70
N LEU A 165 -5.89 27.10 3.66
CA LEU A 165 -5.79 27.39 5.10
C LEU A 165 -4.40 27.94 5.47
#